data_AF-A0A938W9Z6-F1
#
_entry.id   AF-A0A938W9Z6-F1
#
_cell.length_a   1.000
_cell.length_b   1.000
_cell.length_c   1.000
_cell.angle_alpha   90.00
_cell.angle_beta   90.00
_cell.angle_gamma   90.00
#
_symmetry.space_group_name_H-M   'P 1'
#
loop_
_entity.id
_entity.type
_entity.pdbx_description
1 polymer ?
#
loop_
_entity_poly.entity_id
_entity_poly.type
_entity_poly.pdbx_seq_one_letter_code
_entity_poly.pdbx_strand_id
1 'polypeptide(L)'
;MAAKRTASTASSASTKTAGSAADEANLKPEQALALVGMGLMQKMAANGELPWMWSEAEDGGSCDVGALRQRLELTELALNTGAPLSTAEVTYLMGARPGSARVERGGLRARRVNRNVWKLSRAEGGAERAGEVASFGGFNDGRRRFG
;
A
#
# COMPACT_ATOMS: atom_id res chain seq x y z
N MET A 1 78.56 6.29 12.06
CA MET A 1 77.55 6.43 10.98
C MET A 1 76.17 6.52 11.61
N ALA A 2 75.36 7.47 11.13
CA ALA A 2 73.89 7.63 11.21
C ALA A 2 73.15 7.16 12.50
N ALA A 3 72.67 8.01 13.42
CA ALA A 3 71.74 9.15 13.38
C ALA A 3 70.24 8.78 13.55
N LYS A 4 69.66 9.32 14.66
CA LYS A 4 68.29 9.86 14.83
C LYS A 4 67.16 8.80 14.90
N ARG A 5 66.06 8.93 15.68
CA ARG A 5 65.49 9.97 16.58
C ARG A 5 64.25 9.36 17.28
N THR A 6 64.05 9.72 18.55
CA THR A 6 62.77 10.05 19.24
C THR A 6 61.49 9.26 18.93
N ALA A 7 60.90 8.60 19.94
CA ALA A 7 59.50 8.79 20.41
C ALA A 7 59.09 7.71 21.45
N SER A 8 58.63 8.13 22.63
CA SER A 8 57.58 7.46 23.43
C SER A 8 57.16 8.44 24.53
N THR A 9 55.98 9.03 24.42
CA THR A 9 54.69 8.55 24.95
C THR A 9 54.66 8.55 26.47
N ALA A 10 54.07 9.60 27.06
CA ALA A 10 53.17 9.50 28.20
C ALA A 10 52.76 10.91 28.66
N SER A 11 51.50 11.27 28.44
CA SER A 11 50.75 12.10 29.38
C SER A 11 49.28 11.86 29.12
N SER A 12 48.75 10.95 29.92
CA SER A 12 47.34 10.76 30.19
C SER A 12 46.74 12.01 30.80
N ALA A 13 45.60 12.46 30.29
CA ALA A 13 44.65 13.26 31.06
C ALA A 13 43.26 13.15 30.43
N SER A 14 42.46 12.29 31.06
CA SER A 14 41.00 12.25 31.11
C SER A 14 40.24 13.40 30.45
N THR A 15 39.34 13.06 29.52
CA THR A 15 38.19 13.91 29.20
C THR A 15 36.91 13.19 29.59
N LYS A 16 36.63 13.33 30.88
CA LYS A 16 35.34 13.52 31.54
C LYS A 16 34.11 13.34 30.63
N THR A 17 33.37 12.26 30.90
CA THR A 17 31.93 12.15 30.66
C THR A 17 31.19 13.17 31.54
N ALA A 18 30.63 14.22 30.95
CA ALA A 18 29.47 14.97 31.48
C ALA A 18 29.12 16.17 30.57
N GLY A 19 27.86 16.25 30.15
CA GLY A 19 27.23 17.39 29.47
C GLY A 19 26.85 17.04 28.02
N SER A 20 25.63 17.23 27.52
CA SER A 20 24.47 17.94 28.06
C SER A 20 23.28 17.73 27.12
N ALA A 21 22.14 17.26 27.64
CA ALA A 21 20.84 17.28 26.95
C ALA A 21 20.26 18.72 26.79
N ALA A 22 21.10 19.75 26.96
CA ALA A 22 20.75 21.16 26.85
C ALA A 22 21.35 21.85 25.61
N ASP A 23 22.14 21.12 24.80
CA ASP A 23 22.83 21.67 23.62
C ASP A 23 22.17 21.24 22.29
N GLU A 24 20.99 20.59 22.35
CA GLU A 24 20.22 20.21 21.17
C GLU A 24 19.54 21.42 20.49
N ALA A 25 19.38 22.54 21.20
CA ALA A 25 18.66 23.72 20.71
C ALA A 25 19.54 24.77 20.00
N ASN A 26 20.87 24.64 20.00
CA ASN A 26 21.80 25.61 19.39
C ASN A 26 22.79 24.98 18.38
N LEU A 27 22.37 23.90 17.73
CA LEU A 27 23.18 23.24 16.71
C LEU A 27 23.24 24.09 15.44
N LYS A 28 24.44 24.37 14.95
CA LYS A 28 24.61 24.93 13.60
C LYS A 28 24.03 23.95 12.57
N PRO A 29 23.43 24.44 11.46
CA PRO A 29 22.75 23.57 10.50
C PRO A 29 23.66 22.46 9.95
N GLU A 30 24.95 22.73 9.81
CA GLU A 30 25.98 21.76 9.39
C GLU A 30 26.17 20.63 10.41
N GLN A 31 26.10 20.96 11.72
CA GLN A 31 26.24 19.99 12.81
C GLN A 31 24.98 19.14 12.96
N ALA A 32 23.80 19.73 12.79
CA ALA A 32 22.53 19.01 12.74
C ALA A 32 22.50 18.04 11.54
N LEU A 33 22.95 18.49 10.36
CA LEU A 33 23.05 17.64 9.17
C LEU A 33 24.06 16.50 9.37
N ALA A 34 25.19 16.78 10.02
CA ALA A 34 26.19 15.76 10.35
C ALA A 34 25.63 14.73 11.35
N LEU A 35 24.89 15.16 12.37
CA LEU A 35 24.22 14.27 13.33
C LEU A 35 23.16 13.38 12.67
N VAL A 36 22.33 13.96 11.79
CA VAL A 36 21.34 13.22 11.01
C VAL A 36 22.01 12.22 10.05
N GLY A 37 23.09 12.64 9.38
CA GLY A 37 23.87 11.77 8.50
C GLY A 37 24.52 10.60 9.24
N MET A 38 25.10 10.85 10.42
CA MET A 38 25.67 9.81 11.28
C MET A 38 24.61 8.85 11.81
N GLY A 39 23.45 9.34 12.24
CA GLY A 39 22.34 8.50 12.70
C GLY A 39 21.77 7.61 11.58
N LEU A 40 21.70 8.12 10.35
CA LEU A 40 21.29 7.34 9.18
C LEU A 40 22.29 6.23 8.86
N MET A 41 23.59 6.54 8.85
CA MET A 41 24.65 5.56 8.61
C MET A 41 24.69 4.48 9.69
N GLN A 42 24.53 4.84 10.96
CA GLN A 42 24.43 3.87 12.05
C GLN A 42 23.21 2.95 11.90
N LYS A 43 22.04 3.48 11.51
CA LYS A 43 20.86 2.66 11.22
C LYS A 43 21.06 1.72 10.03
N MET A 44 21.74 2.17 8.98
CA MET A 44 22.07 1.32 7.83
C MET A 44 23.10 0.25 8.18
N ALA A 45 24.09 0.58 9.00
CA ALA A 45 25.13 -0.36 9.43
C ALA A 45 24.63 -1.38 10.46
N ALA A 46 23.68 -1.00 11.32
CA ALA A 46 23.05 -1.90 12.29
C ALA A 46 22.03 -2.85 11.64
N ASN A 47 21.29 -2.38 10.62
CA ASN A 47 20.29 -3.17 9.90
C ASN A 47 20.87 -3.73 8.59
N GLY A 48 21.92 -4.54 8.68
CA GLY A 48 22.73 -5.04 7.56
C GLY A 48 22.01 -5.70 6.37
N GLU A 49 20.68 -5.78 6.33
CA GLU A 49 19.89 -6.18 5.17
C GLU A 49 18.63 -5.30 5.02
N LEU A 50 18.62 -4.56 3.90
CA LEU A 50 17.56 -3.83 3.20
C LEU A 50 16.18 -3.58 3.87
N PRO A 51 15.68 -2.32 3.91
CA PRO A 51 14.28 -2.04 4.17
C PRO A 51 13.46 -2.09 2.88
N TRP A 52 13.54 -3.17 2.10
CA TRP A 52 12.40 -3.52 1.23
C TRP A 52 11.31 -4.14 2.10
N MET A 53 10.87 -3.40 3.13
CA MET A 53 9.57 -3.65 3.73
C MET A 53 8.58 -3.42 2.60
N TRP A 54 8.03 -4.49 2.06
CA TRP A 54 6.75 -4.41 1.38
C TRP A 54 5.80 -3.79 2.41
N SER A 55 5.57 -2.49 2.27
CA SER A 55 4.57 -1.81 3.06
C SER A 55 3.26 -2.49 2.69
N GLU A 56 2.55 -3.07 3.66
CA GLU A 56 1.22 -3.67 3.40
C GLU A 56 0.24 -2.63 2.81
N ALA A 57 0.58 -1.34 2.89
CA ALA A 57 -0.10 -0.28 2.15
C ALA A 57 0.02 -0.38 0.63
N GLU A 58 1.02 -1.08 0.08
CA GLU A 58 1.23 -1.25 -1.37
C GLU A 58 0.53 -2.49 -1.96
N ASP A 59 0.23 -3.52 -1.15
CA ASP A 59 -0.42 -4.75 -1.64
C ASP A 59 -1.96 -4.65 -1.75
N GLY A 60 -2.57 -3.65 -1.10
CA GLY A 60 -4.03 -3.48 -1.13
C GLY A 60 -4.55 -2.09 -0.79
N GLY A 61 -3.69 -1.14 -0.43
CA GLY A 61 -4.09 0.18 0.06
C GLY A 61 -4.84 0.13 1.40
N SER A 62 -4.99 1.29 2.04
CA SER A 62 -5.94 1.43 3.12
C SER A 62 -7.37 1.41 2.55
N CYS A 63 -8.23 0.53 3.08
CA CYS A 63 -9.64 0.47 2.69
C CYS A 63 -10.48 1.33 3.64
N ASP A 64 -11.08 2.41 3.13
CA ASP A 64 -12.11 3.14 3.87
C ASP A 64 -13.41 2.34 3.92
N VAL A 65 -13.67 1.73 5.07
CA VAL A 65 -14.87 0.89 5.32
C VAL A 65 -16.17 1.71 5.24
N GLY A 66 -16.12 3.00 5.58
CA GLY A 66 -17.28 3.89 5.50
C GLY A 66 -17.68 4.16 4.05
N ALA A 67 -16.71 4.58 3.24
CA ALA A 67 -16.93 4.78 1.80
C ALA A 67 -17.31 3.47 1.09
N LEU A 68 -16.72 2.34 1.49
CA LEU A 68 -17.08 1.03 0.95
C LEU A 68 -18.54 0.69 1.23
N ARG A 69 -19.00 0.84 2.48
CA ARG A 69 -20.39 0.58 2.87
C ARG A 69 -21.35 1.43 2.04
N GLN A 70 -21.11 2.74 1.99
CA GLN A 70 -21.97 3.65 1.22
C GLN A 70 -22.05 3.24 -0.26
N ARG A 71 -20.93 2.87 -0.87
CA ARG A 71 -20.91 2.41 -2.25
C ARG A 71 -21.73 1.13 -2.46
N LEU A 72 -21.67 0.18 -1.53
CA LEU A 72 -22.45 -1.06 -1.60
C LEU A 72 -23.96 -0.80 -1.47
N GLU A 73 -24.36 0.05 -0.52
CA GLU A 73 -25.76 0.47 -0.32
C GLU A 73 -26.32 1.17 -1.58
N LEU A 74 -25.55 2.10 -2.16
CA LEU A 74 -25.92 2.78 -3.40
C LEU A 74 -25.99 1.82 -4.59
N THR A 75 -25.10 0.82 -4.65
CA THR A 75 -25.12 -0.20 -5.70
C THR A 75 -26.38 -1.04 -5.62
N GLU A 76 -26.77 -1.47 -4.43
CA GLU A 76 -28.01 -2.20 -4.21
C GLU A 76 -29.23 -1.36 -4.58
N LEU A 77 -29.27 -0.10 -4.14
CA LEU A 77 -30.35 0.83 -4.47
C LEU A 77 -30.46 1.03 -5.99
N ALA A 78 -29.34 1.20 -6.69
CA ALA A 78 -29.33 1.34 -8.15
C ALA A 78 -29.85 0.09 -8.86
N LEU A 79 -29.51 -1.10 -8.36
CA LEU A 79 -30.00 -2.37 -8.91
C LEU A 79 -31.51 -2.56 -8.68
N ASN A 80 -32.01 -2.19 -7.50
CA ASN A 80 -33.41 -2.34 -7.13
C ASN A 80 -34.30 -1.31 -7.84
N THR A 81 -33.83 -0.08 -8.00
CA THR A 81 -34.60 1.00 -8.65
C THR A 81 -34.50 0.96 -10.17
N GLY A 82 -33.39 0.46 -10.73
CA GLY A 82 -33.13 0.54 -12.17
C GLY A 82 -33.03 1.97 -12.70
N ALA A 83 -32.77 2.94 -11.81
CA ALA A 83 -32.68 4.36 -12.14
C ALA A 83 -31.58 4.65 -13.17
N PRO A 84 -31.78 5.66 -14.04
CA PRO A 84 -30.73 6.08 -14.96
C PRO A 84 -29.55 6.72 -14.20
N LEU A 85 -28.34 6.27 -14.52
CA LEU A 85 -27.10 6.75 -13.91
C LEU A 85 -26.22 7.48 -14.94
N SER A 86 -25.45 8.45 -14.46
CA SER A 86 -24.40 9.12 -15.21
C SER A 86 -23.14 8.26 -15.34
N THR A 87 -22.25 8.65 -16.25
CA THR A 87 -20.96 7.98 -16.44
C THR A 87 -20.09 8.05 -15.17
N ALA A 88 -20.16 9.15 -14.40
CA ALA A 88 -19.40 9.32 -13.17
C ALA A 88 -19.91 8.40 -12.06
N GLU A 89 -21.23 8.31 -11.88
CA GLU A 89 -21.85 7.43 -10.88
C GLU A 89 -21.56 5.96 -11.19
N VAL A 90 -21.70 5.54 -12.45
CA VAL A 90 -21.34 4.17 -12.84
C VAL A 90 -19.85 3.89 -12.60
N THR A 91 -18.97 4.86 -12.86
CA THR A 91 -17.54 4.72 -12.57
C THR A 91 -17.29 4.52 -11.08
N TYR A 92 -17.98 5.29 -10.23
CA TYR A 92 -17.90 5.17 -8.78
C TYR A 92 -18.42 3.80 -8.29
N LEU A 93 -19.61 3.38 -8.73
CA LEU A 93 -20.25 2.13 -8.30
C LEU A 93 -19.48 0.88 -8.78
N MET A 94 -19.04 0.86 -10.05
CA MET A 94 -18.27 -0.27 -10.58
C MET A 94 -16.78 -0.21 -10.24
N GLY A 95 -16.31 0.91 -9.68
CA GLY A 95 -14.89 1.18 -9.45
C GLY A 95 -14.03 1.20 -10.72
N ALA A 96 -14.64 1.35 -11.90
CA ALA A 96 -13.96 1.37 -13.20
C ALA A 96 -14.78 2.19 -14.20
N ARG A 97 -14.07 2.96 -15.03
CA ARG A 97 -14.71 3.78 -16.06
C ARG A 97 -15.23 2.88 -17.19
N PRO A 98 -16.51 2.98 -17.59
CA PRO A 98 -17.01 2.20 -18.71
C PRO A 98 -16.30 2.58 -20.03
N GLY A 99 -15.66 1.60 -20.68
CA GLY A 99 -14.96 1.79 -21.96
C GLY A 99 -15.83 1.56 -23.20
N SER A 100 -16.93 0.83 -23.07
CA SER A 100 -17.80 0.43 -24.18
C SER A 100 -19.28 0.54 -23.80
N ALA A 101 -20.20 0.33 -24.75
CA ALA A 101 -21.64 0.44 -24.48
C ALA A 101 -22.19 -0.61 -23.49
N ARG A 102 -21.43 -1.69 -23.22
CA ARG A 102 -21.75 -2.74 -22.26
C ARG A 102 -20.47 -3.16 -21.55
N VAL A 103 -20.44 -3.01 -20.24
CA VAL A 103 -19.27 -3.35 -19.41
C VAL A 103 -19.71 -4.23 -18.26
N GLU A 104 -18.99 -5.31 -18.03
CA GLU A 104 -19.25 -6.26 -16.94
C GLU A 104 -18.01 -6.34 -16.04
N ARG A 105 -18.23 -6.28 -14.72
CA ARG A 105 -17.17 -6.39 -13.71
C ARG A 105 -17.74 -6.86 -12.39
N GLY A 106 -17.11 -7.86 -11.78
CA GLY A 106 -17.45 -8.28 -10.41
C GLY A 106 -18.92 -8.65 -10.22
N GLY A 107 -19.56 -9.23 -11.25
CA GLY A 107 -20.99 -9.59 -11.20
C GLY A 107 -21.96 -8.42 -11.46
N LEU A 108 -21.47 -7.21 -11.71
CA LEU A 108 -22.27 -6.07 -12.16
C LEU A 108 -22.13 -5.87 -13.68
N ARG A 109 -23.21 -5.42 -14.30
CA ARG A 109 -23.29 -5.09 -15.72
C ARG A 109 -23.84 -3.68 -15.89
N ALA A 110 -23.07 -2.80 -16.51
CA ALA A 110 -23.52 -1.48 -16.93
C ALA A 110 -23.84 -1.46 -18.43
N ARG A 111 -25.03 -1.00 -18.79
CA ARG A 111 -25.48 -0.83 -20.18
C ARG A 111 -25.74 0.64 -20.48
N ARG A 112 -25.10 1.19 -21.51
CA ARG A 112 -25.37 2.55 -21.99
C ARG A 112 -26.72 2.57 -22.72
N VAL A 113 -27.63 3.41 -22.24
CA VAL A 113 -28.93 3.67 -22.87
C VAL A 113 -28.84 4.89 -23.79
N ASN A 114 -28.15 5.94 -23.36
CA ASN A 114 -27.88 7.15 -24.15
C ASN A 114 -26.53 7.79 -23.73
N ARG A 115 -26.15 8.92 -24.33
CA ARG A 115 -24.99 9.70 -23.90
C ARG A 115 -25.13 10.05 -22.42
N ASN A 116 -24.17 9.62 -21.60
CA ASN A 116 -24.17 9.80 -20.15
C ASN A 116 -25.41 9.23 -19.43
N VAL A 117 -26.12 8.27 -20.03
CA VAL A 117 -27.24 7.58 -19.39
C VAL A 117 -26.99 6.08 -19.43
N TRP A 118 -26.87 5.49 -18.26
CA TRP A 118 -26.55 4.09 -18.05
C TRP A 118 -27.58 3.41 -17.15
N LYS A 119 -27.74 2.10 -17.33
CA LYS A 119 -28.48 1.25 -16.39
C LYS A 119 -27.55 0.20 -15.82
N LEU A 120 -27.60 0.02 -14.51
CA LEU A 120 -26.90 -1.04 -13.81
C LEU A 120 -27.80 -2.26 -13.67
N SER A 121 -27.23 -3.44 -13.80
CA SER A 121 -27.90 -4.73 -13.69
C SER A 121 -26.93 -5.77 -13.13
N ARG A 122 -27.44 -6.88 -12.61
CA ARG A 122 -26.60 -8.04 -12.28
C ARG A 122 -26.16 -8.72 -13.56
N ALA A 123 -24.89 -9.14 -13.64
CA ALA A 123 -24.40 -9.94 -14.75
C ALA A 123 -25.07 -11.32 -14.74
N GLU A 124 -25.45 -11.80 -15.91
CA GLU A 124 -26.10 -13.10 -16.09
C GLU A 124 -25.08 -14.19 -15.72
N GLY A 125 -25.41 -15.01 -14.72
CA GLY A 125 -24.48 -15.92 -14.03
C GLY A 125 -24.25 -15.59 -12.55
N GLY A 126 -24.67 -14.42 -12.06
CA GLY A 126 -24.71 -14.10 -10.62
C GLY A 126 -25.97 -14.56 -9.91
N ALA A 127 -27.09 -14.67 -10.63
CA ALA A 127 -28.39 -15.09 -10.07
C ALA A 127 -28.45 -16.59 -9.75
N GLU A 128 -27.78 -17.43 -10.54
CA GLU A 128 -27.75 -18.88 -10.32
C GLU A 128 -26.87 -19.30 -9.13
N ARG A 129 -25.98 -18.43 -8.64
CA ARG A 129 -25.10 -18.71 -7.48
C ARG A 129 -25.61 -18.20 -6.14
N ALA A 130 -26.77 -17.54 -6.09
CA ALA A 130 -27.34 -17.05 -4.83
C ALA A 130 -27.82 -18.18 -3.90
N GLY A 131 -27.80 -19.45 -4.35
CA GLY A 131 -28.22 -20.63 -3.58
C GLY A 131 -27.18 -21.74 -3.44
N GLU A 132 -25.98 -21.62 -4.03
CA GLU A 132 -24.95 -22.65 -3.93
C GLU A 132 -23.64 -22.01 -3.46
N VAL A 133 -23.29 -22.29 -2.20
CA VAL A 133 -21.97 -21.97 -1.66
C VAL A 133 -20.98 -22.76 -2.51
N ALA A 134 -20.37 -22.11 -3.50
CA ALA A 134 -19.35 -22.72 -4.31
C ALA A 134 -18.23 -23.16 -3.35
N SER A 135 -18.18 -24.46 -3.09
CA SER A 135 -17.12 -25.09 -2.34
C SER A 135 -15.81 -24.64 -2.99
N PHE A 136 -14.99 -23.90 -2.23
CA PHE A 136 -13.61 -23.56 -2.59
C PHE A 136 -12.78 -24.86 -2.54
N GLY A 137 -13.12 -25.83 -3.39
CA GLY A 137 -12.46 -27.12 -3.57
C GLY A 137 -11.73 -27.15 -4.90
N GLY A 138 -10.88 -26.16 -5.15
CA GLY A 138 -10.10 -26.05 -6.39
C GLY A 138 -8.61 -25.81 -6.14
N PHE A 139 -8.13 -25.99 -4.90
CA PHE A 139 -6.72 -25.90 -4.60
C PHE A 139 -6.17 -27.30 -4.33
N ASN A 140 -5.39 -27.79 -5.32
CA ASN A 140 -4.43 -28.89 -5.21
C ASN A 140 -4.99 -30.32 -5.15
N ASP A 141 -5.06 -31.01 -6.30
CA ASP A 141 -4.70 -32.43 -6.33
C ASP A 141 -3.62 -32.65 -7.38
N GLY A 142 -2.37 -32.49 -6.93
CA GLY A 142 -1.15 -32.79 -7.66
C GLY A 142 -0.95 -34.29 -7.90
N ARG A 143 -1.89 -34.95 -8.59
CA ARG A 143 -1.70 -36.35 -8.99
C ARG A 143 -1.02 -36.42 -10.35
N ARG A 144 0.30 -36.19 -10.35
CA ARG A 144 1.19 -36.64 -11.42
C ARG A 144 0.98 -38.14 -11.62
N ARG A 145 0.34 -38.52 -12.72
CA ARG A 145 0.27 -39.92 -13.17
C ARG A 145 1.48 -40.15 -14.06
N PHE A 146 2.54 -40.72 -13.48
CA PHE A 146 3.49 -41.50 -14.26
C PHE A 146 2.85 -42.86 -14.57
N GLY A 147 2.90 -43.26 -15.83
CA GLY A 147 2.36 -44.50 -16.37
C GLY A 147 2.41 -44.43 -17.89
#